data_AF-A0AAD7D9T0-F1
#
_entry.id   AF-A0AAD7D9T0-F1
#
_cell.length_a   1.000
_cell.length_b   1.000
_cell.length_c   1.000
_cell.angle_alpha   90.00
_cell.angle_beta   90.00
_cell.angle_gamma   90.00
#
_symmetry.space_group_name_H-M   'P 1'
#
loop_
_entity.id
_entity.type
_entity.pdbx_description
1 polymer ?
#
loop_
_entity_poly.entity_id
_entity_poly.type
_entity_poly.pdbx_seq_one_letter_code
_entity_poly.pdbx_strand_id
1 'polypeptide(L)'
;MPDITILPANLATLVLESCLYGILLLLFISTIYFLATRRTLAGSSRTAKHHFTSLVFIGVASLFVVVTAHWTVVIYQAFFAFIHLGNAVAEDAFYADLSQVSEIIEVTLFFTSVLIGDALVIYRLWIIWGRNHYVVIFPMCSLAGVLVTAIGIIYEFTKWEPRLRGAPFYDESRPWTATGFILTLMTTLYSTTFIAFRILRVNKIRTSFESGLTSFLTILVESAGLQMIWLLFAAITQFATSDAEFIASDTLPAIIGISNLLIHARVGLGWSQDSAVPPSGRPPGKLNREDVV
;
A
#
# COMPACT_ATOMS: atom_id res chain seq x y z
N MET A 1 -8.45 32.18 -17.95
CA MET A 1 -8.71 32.47 -16.52
C MET A 1 -8.71 31.14 -15.76
N PRO A 2 -7.56 30.66 -15.23
CA PRO A 2 -7.51 29.33 -14.60
C PRO A 2 -6.96 29.28 -13.15
N ASP A 3 -6.46 30.37 -12.57
CA ASP A 3 -5.74 30.27 -11.28
C ASP A 3 -6.66 30.08 -10.07
N ILE A 4 -7.95 30.41 -10.21
CA ILE A 4 -8.94 30.34 -9.12
C ILE A 4 -9.47 28.91 -8.90
N THR A 5 -9.31 28.00 -9.86
CA THR A 5 -9.78 26.60 -9.78
C THR A 5 -8.76 25.63 -9.19
N ILE A 6 -7.47 25.96 -9.25
CA ILE A 6 -6.39 25.10 -8.75
C ILE A 6 -6.35 25.08 -7.21
N LEU A 7 -6.55 26.25 -6.58
CA LEU A 7 -6.50 26.35 -5.12
C LEU A 7 -7.60 25.53 -4.41
N PRO A 8 -8.89 25.60 -4.82
CA PRO A 8 -9.94 24.74 -4.26
C PRO A 8 -9.67 23.24 -4.50
N ALA A 9 -9.13 22.87 -5.67
CA ALA A 9 -8.81 21.48 -5.99
C ALA A 9 -7.68 20.93 -5.10
N ASN A 10 -6.63 21.71 -4.87
CA ASN A 10 -5.52 21.33 -3.99
C ASN A 10 -5.97 21.22 -2.53
N LEU A 11 -6.83 22.14 -2.06
CA LEU A 11 -7.42 22.04 -0.72
C LEU A 11 -8.32 20.81 -0.56
N ALA A 12 -9.14 20.49 -1.57
CA ALA A 12 -9.95 19.28 -1.56
C ALA A 12 -9.07 18.02 -1.54
N THR A 13 -7.96 18.01 -2.30
CA THR A 13 -6.96 16.94 -2.31
C THR A 13 -6.36 16.73 -0.93
N LEU A 14 -5.89 17.81 -0.29
CA LEU A 14 -5.30 17.77 1.05
C LEU A 14 -6.25 17.20 2.10
N VAL A 15 -7.53 17.59 2.05
CA VAL A 15 -8.56 17.07 2.95
C VAL A 15 -8.81 15.59 2.71
N LEU A 16 -8.90 15.18 1.45
CA LEU A 16 -9.10 13.77 1.08
C LEU A 16 -7.92 12.90 1.49
N GLU A 17 -6.69 13.34 1.21
CA GLU A 17 -5.46 12.65 1.61
C GLU A 17 -5.36 12.54 3.12
N SER A 18 -5.66 13.61 3.86
CA SER A 18 -5.66 13.60 5.33
C SER A 18 -6.71 12.64 5.91
N CYS A 19 -7.89 12.54 5.27
CA CYS A 19 -8.92 11.58 5.66
C CYS A 19 -8.44 10.14 5.43
N LEU A 20 -7.86 9.84 4.26
CA LEU A 20 -7.31 8.53 3.93
C LEU A 20 -6.13 8.16 4.87
N TYR A 21 -5.27 9.12 5.18
CA TYR A 21 -4.19 8.93 6.14
C TYR A 21 -4.73 8.63 7.55
N GLY A 22 -5.79 9.30 7.99
CA GLY A 22 -6.48 8.99 9.24
C GLY A 22 -7.00 7.55 9.30
N ILE A 23 -7.61 7.07 8.21
CA ILE A 23 -8.05 5.67 8.08
C ILE A 23 -6.85 4.71 8.17
N LEU A 24 -5.76 5.00 7.45
CA LEU A 24 -4.53 4.21 7.49
C LEU A 24 -3.98 4.12 8.92
N LEU A 25 -3.93 5.23 9.64
CA LEU A 25 -3.46 5.31 11.02
C LEU A 25 -4.32 4.46 11.96
N LEU A 26 -5.66 4.55 11.85
CA LEU A 26 -6.57 3.74 12.65
C LEU A 26 -6.42 2.24 12.38
N LEU A 27 -6.27 1.86 11.11
CA LEU A 27 -6.00 0.46 10.74
C LEU A 27 -4.67 -0.03 11.30
N PHE A 28 -3.65 0.83 11.33
CA PHE A 28 -2.31 0.46 11.81
C PHE A 28 -2.31 0.25 13.32
N ILE A 29 -2.91 1.18 14.06
CA ILE A 29 -3.12 1.06 15.50
C ILE A 29 -3.95 -0.17 15.83
N SER A 30 -5.04 -0.42 15.11
CA SER A 30 -5.89 -1.59 15.32
C SER A 30 -5.09 -2.89 15.12
N THR A 31 -4.30 -2.97 14.05
CA THR A 31 -3.44 -4.13 13.75
C THR A 31 -2.43 -4.39 14.87
N ILE A 32 -1.76 -3.34 15.36
CA ILE A 32 -0.81 -3.44 16.48
C ILE A 32 -1.54 -3.86 17.76
N TYR A 33 -2.70 -3.25 18.06
CA TYR A 33 -3.49 -3.55 19.25
C TYR A 33 -3.91 -5.02 19.28
N PHE A 34 -4.43 -5.55 18.17
CA PHE A 34 -4.80 -6.96 18.07
C PHE A 34 -3.57 -7.87 18.25
N LEU A 35 -2.44 -7.52 17.63
CA LEU A 35 -1.22 -8.33 17.73
C LEU A 35 -0.58 -8.28 19.13
N ALA A 36 -0.64 -7.14 19.81
CA ALA A 36 -0.18 -6.95 21.18
C ALA A 36 -1.08 -7.66 22.20
N THR A 37 -2.40 -7.56 22.05
CA THR A 37 -3.39 -8.23 22.92
C THR A 37 -3.28 -9.76 22.80
N ARG A 38 -2.95 -10.27 21.60
CA ARG A 38 -2.66 -11.70 21.43
C ARG A 38 -1.42 -12.15 22.21
N ARG A 39 -0.39 -11.31 22.30
CA ARG A 39 0.84 -11.64 23.04
C ARG A 39 0.60 -11.73 24.54
N THR A 40 -0.28 -10.89 25.08
CA THR A 40 -0.62 -10.89 26.51
C THR A 40 -1.53 -12.06 26.87
N LEU A 41 -2.54 -12.38 26.04
CA LEU A 41 -3.47 -13.50 26.27
C LEU A 41 -2.83 -14.88 26.04
N ALA A 42 -1.96 -15.02 25.05
CA ALA A 42 -1.40 -16.32 24.65
C ALA A 42 -0.06 -16.67 25.33
N GLY A 43 0.30 -16.00 26.43
CA GLY A 43 1.45 -16.34 27.29
C GLY A 43 2.72 -16.73 26.52
N SER A 44 3.44 -15.76 25.95
CA SER A 44 4.74 -15.98 25.28
C SER A 44 4.77 -17.15 24.27
N SER A 45 3.71 -17.34 23.48
CA SER A 45 3.76 -18.29 22.36
C SER A 45 4.80 -17.83 21.30
N ARG A 46 5.70 -18.75 20.93
CA ARG A 46 6.76 -18.59 19.90
C ARG A 46 6.20 -18.03 18.58
N THR A 47 4.94 -18.33 18.28
CA THR A 47 4.20 -17.89 17.09
C THR A 47 3.95 -16.37 17.07
N ALA A 48 3.66 -15.73 18.21
CA ALA A 48 3.42 -14.28 18.26
C ALA A 48 4.70 -13.47 17.99
N LYS A 49 5.86 -13.99 18.43
CA LYS A 49 7.17 -13.41 18.13
C LYS A 49 7.52 -13.50 16.64
N HIS A 50 7.19 -14.62 16.00
CA HIS A 50 7.40 -14.82 14.56
C HIS A 50 6.56 -13.88 13.69
N HIS A 51 5.40 -13.38 14.18
CA HIS A 51 4.60 -12.40 13.45
C HIS A 51 5.18 -10.98 13.47
N PHE A 52 5.61 -10.50 14.64
CA PHE A 52 6.24 -9.18 14.76
C PHE A 52 7.61 -9.10 14.06
N THR A 53 8.33 -10.22 13.98
CA THR A 53 9.61 -10.31 13.24
C THR A 53 9.42 -10.83 11.81
N SER A 54 8.17 -11.04 11.36
CA SER A 54 7.91 -11.42 9.98
C SER A 54 8.34 -10.28 9.07
N LEU A 55 9.07 -10.60 8.01
CA LEU A 55 9.47 -9.63 6.99
C LEU A 55 8.27 -8.84 6.44
N VAL A 56 7.08 -9.44 6.44
CA VAL A 56 5.83 -8.77 6.03
C VAL A 56 5.44 -7.66 6.99
N PHE A 57 5.57 -7.85 8.30
CA PHE A 57 5.23 -6.81 9.28
C PHE A 57 6.22 -5.64 9.19
N ILE A 58 7.51 -5.94 9.03
CA ILE A 58 8.55 -4.92 8.81
C ILE A 58 8.24 -4.10 7.55
N GLY A 59 7.89 -4.77 6.44
CA GLY A 59 7.57 -4.07 5.19
C GLY A 59 6.29 -3.22 5.28
N VAL A 60 5.25 -3.69 5.98
CA VAL A 60 4.03 -2.91 6.22
C VAL A 60 4.29 -1.72 7.15
N ALA A 61 5.13 -1.90 8.18
CA ALA A 61 5.54 -0.82 9.06
C ALA A 61 6.40 0.22 8.33
N SER A 62 7.33 -0.20 7.46
CA SER A 62 8.10 0.72 6.63
C SER A 62 7.21 1.48 5.65
N LEU A 63 6.21 0.81 5.04
CA LEU A 63 5.23 1.46 4.18
C LEU A 63 4.46 2.54 4.94
N PHE A 64 4.00 2.23 6.16
CA PHE A 64 3.33 3.20 7.02
C PHE A 64 4.20 4.44 7.29
N VAL A 65 5.47 4.25 7.67
CA VAL A 65 6.40 5.35 7.93
C VAL A 65 6.61 6.22 6.68
N VAL A 66 6.78 5.61 5.51
CA VAL A 66 6.96 6.33 4.24
C VAL A 66 5.71 7.13 3.88
N VAL A 67 4.51 6.56 4.04
CA VAL A 67 3.25 7.27 3.78
C VAL A 67 3.03 8.41 4.78
N THR A 68 3.38 8.23 6.05
CA THR A 68 3.36 9.32 7.04
C THR A 68 4.32 10.45 6.65
N ALA A 69 5.53 10.11 6.20
CA ALA A 69 6.48 11.10 5.74
C ALA A 69 5.97 11.85 4.52
N HIS A 70 5.39 11.14 3.54
CA HIS A 70 4.76 11.75 2.35
C HIS A 70 3.69 12.77 2.76
N TRP A 71 2.70 12.34 3.54
CA TRP A 71 1.63 13.21 4.02
C TRP A 71 2.13 14.43 4.80
N THR A 72 3.20 14.26 5.61
CA THR A 72 3.81 15.37 6.35
C THR A 72 4.42 16.40 5.40
N VAL A 73 5.06 15.95 4.31
CA VAL A 73 5.64 16.84 3.29
C VAL A 73 4.54 17.56 2.52
N VAL A 74 3.45 16.89 2.15
CA VAL A 74 2.30 17.54 1.47
C VAL A 74 1.68 18.62 2.36
N ILE A 75 1.48 18.33 3.65
CA ILE A 75 1.01 19.33 4.62
C ILE A 75 1.98 20.52 4.71
N TYR A 76 3.28 20.24 4.84
CA TYR A 76 4.30 21.28 4.90
C TYR A 76 4.23 22.20 3.67
N GLN A 77 4.14 21.64 2.47
CA GLN A 77 4.02 22.40 1.23
C GLN A 77 2.72 23.22 1.17
N ALA A 78 1.59 22.65 1.63
CA ALA A 78 0.32 23.38 1.67
C ALA A 78 0.36 24.58 2.62
N PHE A 79 0.92 24.42 3.82
CA PHE A 79 1.11 25.53 4.76
C PHE A 79 2.12 26.56 4.23
N PHE A 80 3.19 26.10 3.61
CA PHE A 80 4.19 26.96 2.98
C PHE A 80 3.54 27.80 1.87
N ALA A 81 2.79 27.20 0.96
CA ALA A 81 2.07 27.91 -0.09
C ALA A 81 1.06 28.93 0.47
N PHE A 82 0.33 28.59 1.53
CA PHE A 82 -0.67 29.47 2.14
C PHE A 82 -0.05 30.72 2.79
N ILE A 83 1.07 30.56 3.50
CA ILE A 83 1.76 31.67 4.18
C ILE A 83 2.36 32.66 3.17
N HIS A 84 2.86 32.17 2.04
CA HIS A 84 3.56 32.99 1.04
C HIS A 84 2.65 33.60 -0.04
N LEU A 85 1.36 33.24 -0.07
CA LEU A 85 0.37 33.76 -1.02
C LEU A 85 0.14 35.30 -0.91
N GLY A 86 0.64 35.95 0.16
CA GLY A 86 0.44 37.39 0.43
C GLY A 86 1.71 38.26 0.55
N ASN A 87 2.91 37.67 0.62
CA ASN A 87 4.17 38.41 0.88
C ASN A 87 5.13 38.27 -0.32
N ALA A 88 4.81 38.92 -1.44
CA ALA A 88 5.54 38.80 -2.70
C ALA A 88 6.84 39.63 -2.79
N VAL A 89 7.43 40.08 -1.67
CA VAL A 89 8.62 40.94 -1.74
C VAL A 89 9.65 40.55 -0.67
N ALA A 90 10.80 40.10 -1.17
CA ALA A 90 12.10 39.95 -0.53
C ALA A 90 12.44 38.59 0.12
N GLU A 91 12.60 37.52 -0.69
CA GLU A 91 13.61 36.43 -0.52
C GLU A 91 13.43 35.28 -1.54
N ASP A 92 13.01 35.57 -2.77
CA ASP A 92 12.49 34.57 -3.74
C ASP A 92 13.45 33.43 -4.09
N ALA A 93 14.77 33.64 -4.03
CA ALA A 93 15.74 32.61 -4.41
C ALA A 93 15.88 31.50 -3.36
N PHE A 94 15.85 31.83 -2.06
CA PHE A 94 15.96 30.84 -0.99
C PHE A 94 14.66 30.03 -0.87
N TYR A 95 13.52 30.68 -1.00
CA TYR A 95 12.21 30.02 -0.94
C TYR A 95 11.89 29.18 -2.18
N ALA A 96 12.34 29.59 -3.37
CA ALA A 96 12.20 28.77 -4.58
C ALA A 96 13.02 27.46 -4.49
N ASP A 97 14.24 27.55 -3.96
CA ASP A 97 15.10 26.37 -3.73
C ASP A 97 14.46 25.42 -2.70
N LEU A 98 13.92 25.97 -1.61
CA LEU A 98 13.24 25.18 -0.58
C LEU A 98 11.99 24.47 -1.11
N SER A 99 11.19 25.14 -1.95
CA SER A 99 10.03 24.56 -2.64
C SER A 99 10.44 23.40 -3.55
N GLN A 100 11.50 23.60 -4.35
CA GLN A 100 12.03 22.58 -5.25
C GLN A 100 12.51 21.34 -4.49
N VAL A 101 13.23 21.53 -3.38
CA VAL A 101 13.69 20.41 -2.53
C VAL A 101 12.51 19.65 -1.94
N SER A 102 11.46 20.33 -1.47
CA SER A 102 10.28 19.66 -0.93
C SER A 102 9.52 18.83 -1.98
N GLU A 103 9.39 19.34 -3.21
CA GLU A 103 8.74 18.63 -4.32
C GLU A 103 9.51 17.34 -4.70
N ILE A 104 10.85 17.41 -4.75
CA ILE A 104 11.69 16.23 -5.01
C ILE A 104 11.53 15.19 -3.89
N ILE A 105 11.49 15.62 -2.63
CA ILE A 105 11.29 14.72 -1.48
C ILE A 105 9.92 14.05 -1.56
N GLU A 106 8.87 14.80 -1.86
CA GLU A 106 7.50 14.28 -2.00
C GLU A 106 7.44 13.18 -3.08
N VAL A 107 7.89 13.48 -4.29
CA VAL A 107 7.91 12.53 -5.42
C VAL A 107 8.74 11.29 -5.08
N THR A 108 9.87 11.47 -4.38
CA THR A 108 10.70 10.35 -3.93
C THR A 108 9.96 9.46 -2.93
N LEU A 109 9.27 10.04 -1.95
CA LEU A 109 8.49 9.31 -0.96
C LEU A 109 7.29 8.60 -1.61
N PHE A 110 6.64 9.25 -2.58
CA PHE A 110 5.59 8.68 -3.40
C PHE A 110 6.05 7.39 -4.07
N PHE A 111 7.13 7.43 -4.87
CA PHE A 111 7.63 6.24 -5.56
C PHE A 111 8.16 5.18 -4.60
N THR A 112 8.76 5.59 -3.48
CA THR A 112 9.20 4.67 -2.44
C THR A 112 8.01 3.89 -1.85
N SER A 113 6.85 4.55 -1.64
CA SER A 113 5.65 3.89 -1.16
C SER A 113 5.12 2.86 -2.16
N VAL A 114 5.13 3.17 -3.45
CA VAL A 114 4.72 2.26 -4.54
C VAL A 114 5.64 1.05 -4.59
N LEU A 115 6.96 1.26 -4.58
CA LEU A 115 7.96 0.19 -4.63
C LEU A 115 7.86 -0.75 -3.42
N ILE A 116 7.67 -0.22 -2.21
CA ILE A 116 7.46 -1.04 -1.01
C ILE A 116 6.13 -1.82 -1.12
N GLY A 117 5.07 -1.18 -1.59
CA GLY A 117 3.77 -1.80 -1.82
C GLY A 117 3.85 -2.99 -2.78
N ASP A 118 4.48 -2.80 -3.93
CA ASP A 118 4.68 -3.86 -4.93
C ASP A 118 5.60 -4.95 -4.42
N ALA A 119 6.70 -4.61 -3.72
CA ALA A 119 7.58 -5.59 -3.12
C ALA A 119 6.84 -6.48 -2.09
N LEU A 120 5.92 -5.91 -1.30
CA LEU A 120 5.07 -6.68 -0.38
C LEU A 120 4.12 -7.64 -1.12
N VAL A 121 3.51 -7.20 -2.22
CA VAL A 121 2.68 -8.05 -3.09
C VAL A 121 3.50 -9.22 -3.66
N ILE A 122 4.68 -8.93 -4.19
CA ILE A 122 5.60 -9.92 -4.79
C ILE A 122 6.07 -10.93 -3.75
N TYR A 123 6.48 -10.44 -2.57
CA TYR A 123 6.95 -11.30 -1.49
C TYR A 123 5.84 -12.26 -1.02
N ARG A 124 4.59 -11.79 -0.94
CA ARG A 124 3.43 -12.65 -0.62
C ARG A 124 3.22 -13.73 -1.68
N LEU A 125 3.25 -13.36 -2.96
CA LEU A 125 3.12 -14.31 -4.07
C LEU A 125 4.20 -15.40 -3.98
N TRP A 126 5.45 -15.02 -3.71
CA TRP A 126 6.57 -15.95 -3.58
C TRP A 126 6.40 -16.95 -2.43
N ILE A 127 5.96 -16.49 -1.24
CA ILE A 127 5.70 -17.38 -0.10
C ILE A 127 4.57 -18.36 -0.42
N ILE A 128 3.45 -17.87 -0.97
CA ILE A 128 2.25 -18.68 -1.23
C ILE A 128 2.52 -19.77 -2.27
N TRP A 129 3.42 -19.52 -3.21
CA TRP A 129 3.88 -20.49 -4.20
C TRP A 129 5.03 -21.40 -3.73
N GLY A 130 5.36 -21.40 -2.43
CA GLY A 130 6.38 -22.27 -1.87
C GLY A 130 7.79 -21.92 -2.35
N ARG A 131 8.08 -20.62 -2.53
CA ARG A 131 9.36 -20.07 -3.00
C ARG A 131 9.69 -20.40 -4.46
N ASN A 132 8.70 -20.73 -5.29
CA ASN A 132 8.91 -20.95 -6.71
C ASN A 132 9.25 -19.64 -7.46
N HIS A 133 10.51 -19.52 -7.91
CA HIS A 133 11.01 -18.31 -8.56
C HIS A 133 10.37 -18.01 -9.92
N TYR A 134 9.90 -19.03 -10.67
CA TYR A 134 9.34 -18.85 -12.01
C TYR A 134 8.11 -17.93 -12.02
N VAL A 135 7.28 -17.97 -10.98
CA VAL A 135 6.05 -17.16 -10.87
C VAL A 135 6.36 -15.69 -10.54
N VAL A 136 7.54 -15.43 -10.00
CA VAL A 136 7.94 -14.11 -9.50
C VAL A 136 8.73 -13.30 -10.55
N ILE A 137 9.17 -13.93 -11.64
CA ILE A 137 9.94 -13.28 -12.70
C ILE A 137 9.17 -12.10 -13.29
N PHE A 138 7.92 -12.31 -13.70
CA PHE A 138 7.09 -11.26 -14.30
C PHE A 138 6.92 -10.04 -13.38
N PRO A 139 6.45 -10.19 -12.13
CA PRO A 139 6.25 -9.03 -11.26
C PRO A 139 7.56 -8.41 -10.75
N MET A 140 8.69 -9.14 -10.78
CA MET A 140 10.01 -8.53 -10.54
C MET A 140 10.46 -7.66 -11.71
N CYS A 141 10.18 -8.08 -12.95
CA CYS A 141 10.48 -7.26 -14.13
C CYS A 141 9.66 -5.97 -14.14
N SER A 142 8.37 -6.03 -13.76
CA SER A 142 7.54 -4.83 -13.65
C SER A 142 8.00 -3.92 -12.52
N LEU A 143 8.39 -4.46 -11.35
CA LEU A 143 8.97 -3.67 -10.25
C LEU A 143 10.25 -2.93 -10.70
N ALA A 144 11.12 -3.61 -11.46
CA ALA A 144 12.29 -2.97 -12.04
C ALA A 144 11.90 -1.87 -13.05
N GLY A 145 10.86 -2.08 -13.85
CA GLY A 145 10.29 -1.06 -14.73
C GLY A 145 9.80 0.17 -13.96
N VAL A 146 9.06 -0.03 -12.86
CA VAL A 146 8.60 1.05 -11.97
C VAL A 146 9.77 1.81 -11.36
N LEU A 147 10.83 1.11 -10.95
CA LEU A 147 12.04 1.73 -10.43
C LEU A 147 12.72 2.62 -11.49
N VAL A 148 12.83 2.13 -12.73
CA VAL A 148 13.41 2.90 -13.85
C VAL A 148 12.55 4.14 -14.14
N THR A 149 11.22 4.00 -14.16
CA THR A 149 10.33 5.16 -14.35
C THR A 149 10.45 6.17 -13.21
N ALA A 150 10.58 5.71 -11.97
CA ALA A 150 10.75 6.57 -10.80
C ALA A 150 12.07 7.37 -10.89
N ILE A 151 13.18 6.70 -11.23
CA ILE A 151 14.48 7.35 -11.39
C ILE A 151 14.43 8.39 -12.53
N GLY A 152 13.79 8.05 -13.66
CA GLY A 152 13.61 8.96 -14.78
C GLY A 152 12.88 10.23 -14.36
N ILE A 153 11.75 10.09 -13.65
CA ILE A 153 10.95 11.22 -13.18
C ILE A 153 11.75 12.09 -12.18
N ILE A 154 12.37 11.48 -11.18
CA ILE A 154 13.18 12.22 -10.18
C ILE A 154 14.33 12.97 -10.86
N TYR A 155 14.97 12.36 -11.86
CA TYR A 155 16.03 12.99 -12.62
C TYR A 155 15.55 14.23 -13.40
N GLU A 156 14.39 14.14 -14.04
CA GLU A 156 13.78 15.31 -14.67
C GLU A 156 13.50 16.41 -13.63
N PHE A 157 12.96 16.09 -12.45
CA PHE A 157 12.73 17.05 -11.37
C PHE A 157 14.03 17.75 -10.90
N THR A 158 15.16 17.04 -10.89
CA THR A 158 16.46 17.64 -10.50
C THR A 158 17.06 18.57 -11.56
N LYS A 159 16.66 18.43 -12.82
CA LYS A 159 17.14 19.27 -13.92
C LYS A 159 16.32 20.53 -14.14
N TRP A 160 15.16 20.61 -13.51
CA TRP A 160 14.22 21.69 -13.76
C TRP A 160 14.68 22.96 -13.04
N GLU A 161 15.04 24.00 -13.80
CA GLU A 161 15.40 25.32 -13.25
C GLU A 161 14.13 26.14 -12.95
N PRO A 162 14.00 26.75 -11.75
CA PRO A 162 12.80 27.50 -11.32
C PRO A 162 12.41 28.71 -12.19
N ARG A 163 13.25 29.11 -13.15
CA ARG A 163 13.10 30.35 -13.95
C ARG A 163 12.19 30.21 -15.17
N LEU A 164 11.86 28.98 -15.59
CA LEU A 164 10.96 28.71 -16.72
C LEU A 164 9.66 28.05 -16.25
N ARG A 165 8.86 28.80 -15.49
CA ARG A 165 7.53 28.37 -15.03
C ARG A 165 6.47 28.36 -16.16
N GLY A 166 6.85 28.02 -17.39
CA GLY A 166 5.99 28.04 -18.58
C GLY A 166 6.37 26.97 -19.60
N ALA A 167 5.97 25.72 -19.34
CA ALA A 167 5.94 24.53 -20.24
C ALA A 167 7.29 24.08 -20.87
N PRO A 168 7.76 22.81 -20.65
CA PRO A 168 7.03 21.57 -20.94
C PRO A 168 7.30 20.38 -19.95
N PHE A 169 7.58 20.65 -18.67
CA PHE A 169 7.98 19.60 -17.70
C PHE A 169 6.95 18.48 -17.52
N TYR A 170 5.68 18.85 -17.44
CA TYR A 170 4.60 17.88 -17.27
C TYR A 170 4.40 17.03 -18.53
N ASP A 171 4.59 17.57 -19.74
CA ASP A 171 4.36 16.81 -20.97
C ASP A 171 5.37 15.67 -21.18
N GLU A 172 6.63 15.87 -20.79
CA GLU A 172 7.67 14.85 -20.94
C GLU A 172 7.65 13.79 -19.83
N SER A 173 7.22 14.14 -18.60
CA SER A 173 7.19 13.23 -17.45
C SER A 173 5.93 12.36 -17.37
N ARG A 174 4.79 12.83 -17.88
CA ARG A 174 3.51 12.08 -17.98
C ARG A 174 3.61 10.65 -18.50
N PRO A 175 4.26 10.37 -19.65
CA PRO A 175 4.34 8.99 -20.16
C PRO A 175 5.10 8.06 -19.22
N TRP A 176 6.10 8.56 -18.49
CA TRP A 176 6.84 7.78 -17.49
C TRP A 176 5.94 7.42 -16.32
N THR A 177 5.17 8.39 -15.81
CA THR A 177 4.24 8.19 -14.69
C THR A 177 3.11 7.23 -15.07
N ALA A 178 2.49 7.43 -16.24
CA ALA A 178 1.44 6.55 -16.74
C ALA A 178 1.94 5.10 -16.92
N THR A 179 3.16 4.93 -17.44
CA THR A 179 3.79 3.60 -17.55
C THR A 179 3.99 2.96 -16.18
N GLY A 180 4.46 3.72 -15.19
CA GLY A 180 4.58 3.26 -13.80
C GLY A 180 3.25 2.78 -13.22
N PHE A 181 2.16 3.53 -13.42
CA PHE A 181 0.82 3.14 -12.96
C PHE A 181 0.31 1.87 -13.63
N ILE A 182 0.49 1.74 -14.93
CA ILE A 182 0.08 0.54 -15.67
C ILE A 182 0.89 -0.68 -15.21
N LEU A 183 2.21 -0.55 -15.02
CA LEU A 183 3.05 -1.64 -14.52
C LEU A 183 2.64 -2.09 -13.11
N THR A 184 2.37 -1.13 -12.22
CA THR A 184 1.89 -1.40 -10.85
C THR A 184 0.53 -2.11 -10.87
N LEU A 185 -0.38 -1.67 -11.75
CA LEU A 185 -1.70 -2.28 -11.93
C LEU A 185 -1.57 -3.72 -12.43
N MET A 186 -0.75 -3.96 -13.45
CA MET A 186 -0.52 -5.31 -13.99
C MET A 186 0.11 -6.23 -12.95
N THR A 187 1.05 -5.71 -12.13
CA THR A 187 1.68 -6.44 -11.03
C THR A 187 0.66 -6.87 -9.98
N THR A 188 -0.21 -5.93 -9.58
CA THR A 188 -1.26 -6.16 -8.59
C THR A 188 -2.28 -7.16 -9.10
N LEU A 189 -2.73 -7.01 -10.36
CA LEU A 189 -3.67 -7.91 -11.00
C LEU A 189 -3.09 -9.33 -11.11
N TYR A 190 -1.90 -9.46 -11.70
CA TYR A 190 -1.21 -10.75 -11.87
C TYR A 190 -1.06 -11.47 -10.53
N SER A 191 -0.51 -10.78 -9.53
CA SER A 191 -0.25 -11.36 -8.22
C SER A 191 -1.54 -11.77 -7.52
N THR A 192 -2.58 -10.94 -7.58
CA THR A 192 -3.89 -11.22 -6.99
C THR A 192 -4.53 -12.45 -7.63
N THR A 193 -4.55 -12.55 -8.95
CA THR A 193 -5.11 -13.70 -9.68
C THR A 193 -4.35 -14.99 -9.37
N PHE A 194 -3.01 -14.95 -9.36
CA PHE A 194 -2.19 -16.13 -9.06
C PHE A 194 -2.32 -16.59 -7.61
N ILE A 195 -2.40 -15.65 -6.66
CA ILE A 195 -2.67 -15.97 -5.25
C ILE A 195 -4.05 -16.61 -5.11
N ALA A 196 -5.08 -15.98 -5.67
CA ALA A 196 -6.44 -16.49 -5.62
C ALA A 196 -6.55 -17.89 -6.24
N PHE A 197 -5.97 -18.09 -7.42
CA PHE A 197 -5.94 -19.38 -8.10
C PHE A 197 -5.26 -20.46 -7.25
N ARG A 198 -4.09 -20.16 -6.66
CA ARG A 198 -3.35 -21.12 -5.83
C ARG A 198 -4.17 -21.55 -4.61
N ILE A 199 -4.80 -20.60 -3.93
CA ILE A 199 -5.62 -20.87 -2.75
C ILE A 199 -6.84 -21.72 -3.13
N LEU A 200 -7.55 -21.37 -4.21
CA LEU A 200 -8.68 -22.17 -4.70
C LEU A 200 -8.27 -23.59 -5.09
N ARG A 201 -7.09 -23.76 -5.70
CA ARG A 201 -6.54 -25.08 -6.06
C ARG A 201 -6.21 -25.93 -4.84
N VAL A 202 -5.56 -25.35 -3.83
CA VAL A 202 -5.23 -26.05 -2.57
C VAL A 202 -6.51 -26.40 -1.81
N ASN A 203 -7.49 -25.50 -1.80
CA ASN A 203 -8.77 -25.73 -1.13
C ASN A 203 -9.62 -26.79 -1.84
N LYS A 204 -9.64 -26.85 -3.17
CA LYS A 204 -10.39 -27.89 -3.90
C LYS A 204 -9.92 -29.31 -3.59
N ILE A 205 -8.65 -29.47 -3.17
CA ILE A 205 -8.07 -30.75 -2.76
C ILE A 205 -8.50 -31.12 -1.32
N ARG A 206 -8.79 -30.14 -0.47
CA ARG A 206 -9.33 -30.33 0.87
C ARG A 206 -10.85 -30.20 0.82
N THR A 207 -11.57 -31.32 0.82
CA THR A 207 -13.04 -31.41 0.65
C THR A 207 -13.89 -30.65 1.68
N SER A 208 -13.31 -29.87 2.58
CA SER A 208 -14.01 -28.99 3.51
C SER A 208 -13.57 -27.55 3.26
N PHE A 209 -14.51 -26.72 2.83
CA PHE A 209 -14.33 -25.27 2.70
C PHE A 209 -14.12 -24.70 4.12
N GLU A 210 -12.88 -24.54 4.55
CA GLU A 210 -12.60 -23.83 5.79
C GLU A 210 -13.00 -22.36 5.59
N SER A 211 -14.01 -21.91 6.36
CA SER A 211 -14.61 -20.57 6.32
C SER A 211 -13.57 -19.43 6.38
N GLY A 212 -12.42 -19.67 7.04
CA GLY A 212 -11.33 -18.71 7.14
C GLY A 212 -10.66 -18.40 5.79
N LEU A 213 -10.51 -19.39 4.91
CA LEU A 213 -9.74 -19.26 3.67
C LEU A 213 -10.51 -18.51 2.58
N THR A 214 -11.82 -18.71 2.50
CA THR A 214 -12.71 -17.94 1.64
C THR A 214 -12.82 -16.49 2.08
N SER A 215 -12.94 -16.26 3.39
CA SER A 215 -12.99 -14.90 3.93
C SER A 215 -11.68 -14.15 3.68
N PHE A 216 -10.53 -14.82 3.81
CA PHE A 216 -9.24 -14.24 3.42
C PHE A 216 -9.19 -13.87 1.93
N LEU A 217 -9.67 -14.76 1.05
CA LEU A 217 -9.74 -14.49 -0.39
C LEU A 217 -10.61 -13.28 -0.73
N THR A 218 -11.79 -13.16 -0.11
CA THR A 218 -12.69 -12.03 -0.35
C THR A 218 -12.00 -10.71 0.00
N ILE A 219 -11.39 -10.62 1.18
CA ILE A 219 -10.72 -9.39 1.63
C ILE A 219 -9.50 -9.07 0.77
N LEU A 220 -8.75 -10.10 0.35
CA LEU A 220 -7.62 -9.92 -0.56
C LEU A 220 -8.09 -9.32 -1.89
N VAL A 221 -9.15 -9.86 -2.48
CA VAL A 221 -9.72 -9.38 -3.75
C VAL A 221 -10.34 -7.99 -3.59
N GLU A 222 -11.02 -7.72 -2.48
CA GLU A 222 -11.62 -6.41 -2.19
C GLU A 222 -10.54 -5.33 -2.03
N SER A 223 -9.50 -5.61 -1.22
CA SER A 223 -8.41 -4.67 -0.97
C SER A 223 -7.55 -4.42 -2.22
N ALA A 224 -7.22 -5.50 -2.94
CA ALA A 224 -6.51 -5.38 -4.22
C ALA A 224 -7.37 -4.68 -5.28
N GLY A 225 -8.69 -4.90 -5.26
CA GLY A 225 -9.68 -4.22 -6.09
C GLY A 225 -9.63 -2.71 -5.89
N LEU A 226 -9.63 -2.25 -4.64
CA LEU A 226 -9.50 -0.82 -4.31
C LEU A 226 -8.21 -0.22 -4.89
N GLN A 227 -7.07 -0.89 -4.72
CA GLN A 227 -5.80 -0.43 -5.29
C GLN A 227 -5.83 -0.40 -6.83
N MET A 228 -6.38 -1.42 -7.48
CA MET A 228 -6.48 -1.49 -8.95
C MET A 228 -7.40 -0.41 -9.51
N ILE A 229 -8.56 -0.17 -8.88
CA ILE A 229 -9.49 0.89 -9.29
C ILE A 229 -8.80 2.26 -9.20
N TRP A 230 -8.07 2.51 -8.12
CA TRP A 230 -7.40 3.79 -7.94
C TRP A 230 -6.23 4.00 -8.90
N LEU A 231 -5.42 2.96 -9.15
CA LEU A 231 -4.36 3.01 -10.16
C LEU A 231 -4.93 3.24 -11.56
N LEU A 232 -6.08 2.65 -11.88
CA LEU A 232 -6.77 2.89 -13.14
C LEU A 232 -7.27 4.33 -13.24
N PHE A 233 -7.86 4.86 -12.17
CA PHE A 233 -8.27 6.26 -12.10
C PHE A 233 -7.08 7.22 -12.29
N ALA A 234 -5.95 6.95 -11.63
CA ALA A 234 -4.72 7.71 -11.80
C ALA A 234 -4.18 7.63 -13.23
N ALA A 235 -4.18 6.45 -13.86
CA ALA A 235 -3.77 6.31 -15.25
C ALA A 235 -4.70 7.06 -16.22
N ILE A 236 -6.02 7.00 -16.03
CA ILE A 236 -6.99 7.69 -16.90
C ILE A 236 -6.85 9.20 -16.80
N THR A 237 -6.70 9.75 -15.60
CA THR A 237 -6.53 11.19 -15.38
C THR A 237 -5.24 11.71 -16.02
N GLN A 238 -4.16 10.93 -15.98
CA GLN A 238 -2.90 11.17 -16.70
C GLN A 238 -3.09 11.21 -18.23
N PHE A 239 -3.90 10.32 -18.82
CA PHE A 239 -4.17 10.37 -20.27
C PHE A 239 -5.14 11.50 -20.66
N ALA A 240 -6.05 11.88 -19.76
CA ALA A 240 -7.08 12.88 -20.01
C ALA A 240 -6.59 14.33 -19.82
N THR A 241 -5.34 14.56 -19.39
CA THR A 241 -4.79 15.90 -19.12
C THR A 241 -5.67 16.71 -18.16
N SER A 242 -6.22 16.05 -17.15
CA SER A 242 -7.14 16.65 -16.19
C SER A 242 -6.41 17.02 -14.90
N ASP A 243 -6.76 18.16 -14.31
CA ASP A 243 -6.29 18.59 -12.99
C ASP A 243 -6.58 17.58 -11.87
N ALA A 244 -7.49 16.61 -12.11
CA ALA A 244 -7.74 15.50 -11.19
C ALA A 244 -6.56 14.53 -11.03
N GLU A 245 -5.53 14.64 -11.88
CA GLU A 245 -4.28 13.89 -11.80
C GLU A 245 -3.56 14.09 -10.46
N PHE A 246 -3.55 15.33 -9.94
CA PHE A 246 -2.94 15.66 -8.64
C PHE A 246 -3.68 14.94 -7.51
N ILE A 247 -5.01 15.00 -7.50
CA ILE A 247 -5.85 14.28 -6.54
C ILE A 247 -5.52 12.79 -6.54
N ALA A 248 -5.44 12.18 -7.72
CA ALA A 248 -5.20 10.76 -7.86
C ALA A 248 -3.79 10.38 -7.36
N SER A 249 -2.79 11.20 -7.65
CA SER A 249 -1.38 10.94 -7.31
C SER A 249 -1.10 11.11 -5.82
N ASP A 250 -1.58 12.17 -5.19
CA ASP A 250 -1.25 12.47 -3.79
C ASP A 250 -1.90 11.47 -2.83
N THR A 251 -3.06 10.93 -3.20
CA THR A 251 -3.82 9.96 -2.40
C THR A 251 -3.42 8.50 -2.63
N LEU A 252 -2.71 8.21 -3.73
CA LEU A 252 -2.27 6.86 -4.11
C LEU A 252 -1.44 6.16 -3.00
N PRO A 253 -0.44 6.80 -2.38
CA PRO A 253 0.36 6.21 -1.30
C PRO A 253 -0.50 5.73 -0.13
N ALA A 254 -1.50 6.53 0.27
CA ALA A 254 -2.42 6.18 1.35
C ALA A 254 -3.24 4.93 1.00
N ILE A 255 -3.73 4.83 -0.24
CA ILE A 255 -4.54 3.70 -0.72
C ILE A 255 -3.71 2.42 -0.81
N ILE A 256 -2.47 2.51 -1.31
CA ILE A 256 -1.52 1.39 -1.31
C ILE A 256 -1.25 0.92 0.12
N GLY A 257 -1.07 1.87 1.06
CA GLY A 257 -0.96 1.59 2.49
C GLY A 257 -2.17 0.83 3.04
N ILE A 258 -3.38 1.35 2.81
CA ILE A 258 -4.64 0.79 3.30
C ILE A 258 -4.84 -0.63 2.77
N SER A 259 -4.68 -0.84 1.45
CA SER A 259 -4.83 -2.15 0.81
C SER A 259 -3.86 -3.18 1.41
N ASN A 260 -2.58 -2.83 1.52
CA ASN A 260 -1.57 -3.75 2.06
C ASN A 260 -1.79 -4.07 3.54
N LEU A 261 -2.23 -3.08 4.31
CA LEU A 261 -2.49 -3.22 5.73
C LEU A 261 -3.76 -4.04 6.02
N LEU A 262 -4.85 -3.88 5.25
CA LEU A 262 -6.07 -4.68 5.36
C LEU A 262 -5.78 -6.17 5.16
N ILE A 263 -4.99 -6.50 4.13
CA ILE A 263 -4.57 -7.87 3.87
C ILE A 263 -3.74 -8.41 5.04
N HIS A 264 -2.81 -7.61 5.59
CA HIS A 264 -1.99 -8.03 6.72
C HIS A 264 -2.80 -8.22 8.02
N ALA A 265 -3.69 -7.27 8.34
CA ALA A 265 -4.57 -7.34 9.49
C ALA A 265 -5.43 -8.60 9.48
N ARG A 266 -5.94 -9.00 8.30
CA ARG A 266 -6.73 -10.23 8.17
C ARG A 266 -5.91 -11.49 8.39
N VAL A 267 -4.64 -11.56 7.96
CA VAL A 267 -3.76 -12.69 8.30
C VAL A 267 -3.59 -12.81 9.82
N GLY A 268 -3.49 -11.67 10.52
CA GLY A 268 -3.48 -11.65 11.99
C GLY A 268 -4.78 -12.19 12.61
N LEU A 269 -5.94 -11.90 12.01
CA LEU A 269 -7.27 -12.29 12.49
C LEU A 269 -7.73 -13.69 12.05
N GLY A 270 -7.33 -14.18 10.87
CA GLY A 270 -7.82 -15.44 10.29
C GLY A 270 -7.49 -16.67 11.13
N TRP A 271 -6.33 -16.68 11.80
CA TRP A 271 -5.97 -17.76 12.74
C TRP A 271 -6.68 -17.68 14.10
N SER A 272 -7.42 -16.59 14.39
CA SER A 272 -8.24 -16.51 15.59
C SER A 272 -9.44 -17.45 15.53
N GLN A 273 -9.97 -17.72 14.33
CA GLN A 273 -11.06 -18.68 14.13
C GLN A 273 -10.57 -20.14 14.27
N ASP A 274 -9.38 -20.47 13.76
CA ASP A 274 -8.81 -21.82 13.88
C ASP A 274 -8.44 -22.18 15.33
N SER A 275 -8.07 -21.19 16.16
CA SER A 275 -7.69 -21.41 17.56
C SER A 275 -8.88 -21.46 18.53
N ALA A 276 -10.07 -21.02 18.09
CA ALA A 276 -11.28 -20.96 18.91
C ALA A 276 -12.14 -22.24 18.82
N VAL A 277 -11.76 -23.21 18.01
CA VAL A 277 -12.40 -24.54 17.97
C VAL A 277 -11.72 -25.42 19.02
N PRO A 278 -12.38 -25.75 20.15
CA PRO A 278 -11.85 -26.76 21.06
C PRO A 278 -11.80 -28.12 20.36
N PRO A 279 -10.81 -28.98 20.62
CA PRO A 279 -10.77 -30.33 20.07
C PRO A 279 -11.92 -31.16 20.67
N SER A 280 -13.09 -31.14 20.03
CA SER A 280 -14.16 -32.08 20.32
C SER A 280 -13.81 -33.42 19.68
N GLY A 281 -13.19 -34.31 20.45
CA GLY A 281 -12.88 -35.65 19.98
C GLY A 281 -12.04 -36.49 20.94
N ARG A 282 -12.48 -36.70 22.18
CA ARG A 282 -12.07 -37.92 22.90
C ARG A 282 -12.85 -39.09 22.30
N PRO A 283 -12.20 -40.14 21.78
CA PRO A 283 -12.92 -41.37 21.44
C PRO A 283 -13.52 -41.98 22.71
N PRO A 284 -14.67 -42.69 22.62
CA PRO A 284 -15.26 -43.36 23.78
C PRO A 284 -14.28 -44.41 24.30
N GLY A 285 -13.79 -44.20 25.52
CA GLY A 285 -13.05 -45.20 26.27
C GLY A 285 -13.95 -46.42 26.43
N LYS A 286 -13.47 -47.56 25.93
CA LYS A 286 -14.09 -48.86 26.13
C LYS A 286 -14.28 -49.08 27.63
N LEU A 287 -15.51 -49.36 28.08
CA LEU A 287 -15.76 -49.92 29.39
C LEU A 287 -15.01 -51.25 29.49
N ASN A 288 -14.01 -51.33 30.36
CA ASN A 288 -13.50 -52.61 30.82
C ASN A 288 -14.51 -53.18 31.81
N ARG A 289 -14.94 -54.40 31.51
CA ARG A 289 -15.95 -55.17 32.22
C ARG A 289 -15.23 -56.19 33.08
N GLU A 290 -14.52 -55.73 34.11
CA GLU A 290 -13.84 -56.60 35.09
C GLU A 290 -13.84 -55.93 36.46
N ASP A 291 -15.01 -55.88 37.09
CA ASP A 291 -15.19 -55.67 38.55
C ASP A 291 -16.54 -56.28 38.95
N VAL A 292 -16.68 -57.59 38.72
CA VAL A 292 -17.66 -58.44 39.41
C VAL A 292 -16.97 -59.79 39.62
N VAL A 293 -16.17 -59.89 40.69
CA VAL A 293 -16.13 -61.03 41.63
C VAL A 293 -15.67 -60.48 42.98
#